data_AF-A0A661RPU7-F1
#
_entry.id   AF-A0A661RPU7-F1
#
_cell.length_a   1.000
_cell.length_b   1.000
_cell.length_c   1.000
_cell.angle_alpha   90.00
_cell.angle_beta   90.00
_cell.angle_gamma   90.00
#
_symmetry.space_group_name_H-M   'P 1'
#
loop_
_entity.id
_entity.type
_entity.pdbx_description
1 polymer ?
#
loop_
_entity_poly.entity_id
_entity_poly.type
_entity_poly.pdbx_seq_one_letter_code
_entity_poly.pdbx_strand_id
1 'polypeptide(L)'
;MKIEVQKATGTYADSLQAIGVAGLLEEVSRGTVTIRDRGYFFEVESINGLPPEEWQPPGPGFYYVWLRSKEKERPPGVLVLDYENERQRAKAAKESKNDRIKRGLEDQGLQAVSPVDREYRPAAILASMRKGWSSDKDVYLWVSQNGKEALEWVRNELVDDKPSASPLKVKNSQFYNPVSGKGVHSPKTTAKSPGAISSEIVEPFAEWMKYRGAYQGMLAYRQGDDFKLFVIEPGEIEVWAISFLRTKLLDLNLWGGIRLDIEASLRLAEILIMHSDVMGRPGIRLRSRQPAKVVKGLRQAFFKGLGTAAALMNDAFLPLPSWFRINDRDDANAFMAVIKEHIGGYYDGGDRTYGCLGSLREDRPDNVQILQQYRDWLNSGDPEDLLEFLARFAVHVMQREARVRSRSADKLYDAPVHVMQREARVKRFSAEILTILFKRGYGMKEIVENAGFLSVARAIRNATVTALWLRQQGKDKWDVRFGLAQKWKQKMKGGAVKFIPVLADFVQDYNWEVANRLEGKAHVISKHDLDQVVSLITNNGNDRSELVGMLLLAYGFAKDPRAETDDNQIDTNEEAGQ
;
A
#
# COMPACT_ATOMS: atom_id res chain seq x y z
N MET A 1 20.51 26.09 7.41
CA MET A 1 21.17 25.98 6.09
C MET A 1 20.19 25.36 5.10
N LYS A 2 20.17 25.79 3.83
CA LYS A 2 19.32 25.24 2.78
C LYS A 2 20.16 24.77 1.59
N ILE A 3 19.81 23.61 1.03
CA ILE A 3 20.48 22.96 -0.09
C ILE A 3 19.42 22.54 -1.11
N GLU A 4 19.69 22.73 -2.39
CA GLU A 4 18.81 22.29 -3.47
C GLU A 4 19.37 21.03 -4.12
N VAL A 5 18.55 19.98 -4.22
CA VAL A 5 18.88 18.75 -4.94
C VAL A 5 17.98 18.64 -6.16
N GLN A 6 18.56 18.81 -7.35
CA GLN A 6 17.82 18.82 -8.61
C GLN A 6 17.24 17.44 -8.95
N LYS A 7 16.01 17.39 -9.49
CA LYS A 7 15.42 16.15 -10.02
C LYS A 7 15.88 15.90 -11.46
N ALA A 8 17.17 15.58 -11.60
CA ALA A 8 17.81 15.50 -12.91
C ALA A 8 17.21 14.39 -13.79
N THR A 9 16.86 13.24 -13.20
CA THR A 9 16.46 12.04 -13.96
C THR A 9 14.95 11.84 -14.05
N GLY A 10 14.17 12.42 -13.14
CA GLY A 10 12.75 12.16 -12.98
C GLY A 10 12.42 10.77 -12.39
N THR A 11 13.44 10.04 -11.94
CA THR A 11 13.32 8.64 -11.46
C THR A 11 13.53 8.54 -9.95
N TYR A 12 13.42 7.34 -9.38
CA TYR A 12 13.73 7.09 -7.97
C TYR A 12 15.16 7.47 -7.55
N ALA A 13 16.11 7.60 -8.49
CA ALA A 13 17.48 7.99 -8.20
C ALA A 13 17.58 9.40 -7.60
N ASP A 14 16.73 10.33 -8.05
CA ASP A 14 16.70 11.70 -7.52
C ASP A 14 16.25 11.71 -6.05
N SER A 15 15.25 10.88 -5.72
CA SER A 15 14.74 10.73 -4.36
C SER A 15 15.79 10.10 -3.45
N LEU A 16 16.53 9.09 -3.93
CA LEU A 16 17.65 8.49 -3.20
C LEU A 16 18.74 9.54 -2.91
N GLN A 17 19.11 10.35 -3.92
CA GLN A 17 20.12 11.40 -3.74
C GLN A 17 19.65 12.42 -2.70
N ALA A 18 18.42 12.91 -2.80
CA ALA A 18 17.89 13.90 -1.86
C ALA A 18 17.83 13.37 -0.41
N ILE A 19 17.40 12.11 -0.23
CA ILE A 19 17.41 11.46 1.08
C ILE A 19 18.86 11.31 1.60
N GLY A 20 19.79 10.90 0.74
CA GLY A 20 21.21 10.77 1.09
C GLY A 20 21.84 12.10 1.53
N VAL A 21 21.60 13.17 0.78
CA VAL A 21 22.06 14.53 1.11
C VAL A 21 21.47 14.98 2.44
N ALA A 22 20.18 14.75 2.66
CA ALA A 22 19.54 15.10 3.93
C ALA A 22 20.11 14.31 5.11
N GLY A 23 20.35 13.01 4.94
CA GLY A 23 20.94 12.17 5.98
C GLY A 23 22.41 12.49 6.26
N LEU A 24 23.17 12.92 5.25
CA LEU A 24 24.53 13.44 5.42
C LEU A 24 24.49 14.79 6.17
N LEU A 25 23.62 15.71 5.75
CA LEU A 25 23.50 17.02 6.39
C LEU A 25 23.09 16.89 7.87
N GLU A 26 22.18 15.97 8.19
CA GLU A 26 21.77 15.67 9.57
C GLU A 26 22.96 15.19 10.40
N GLU A 27 23.81 14.32 9.85
CA GLU A 27 25.01 13.83 10.52
C GLU A 27 26.03 14.93 10.80
N VAL A 28 26.42 15.70 9.79
CA VAL A 28 27.52 16.67 9.92
C VAL A 28 27.09 17.93 10.69
N SER A 29 25.85 18.37 10.51
CA SER A 29 25.32 19.56 11.18
C SER A 29 24.74 19.26 12.56
N ARG A 30 24.43 18.00 12.89
CA ARG A 30 23.71 17.61 14.12
C ARG A 30 22.37 18.35 14.33
N GLY A 31 21.84 18.95 13.28
CA GLY A 31 20.56 19.64 13.28
C GLY A 31 19.41 18.74 12.84
N THR A 32 18.19 19.22 13.00
CA THR A 32 17.01 18.55 12.44
C THR A 32 16.92 18.88 10.95
N VAL A 33 16.92 17.87 10.09
CA VAL A 33 16.88 18.06 8.64
C VAL A 33 15.54 17.67 8.04
N THR A 34 14.94 18.60 7.31
CA THR A 34 13.67 18.43 6.58
C THR A 34 13.92 18.45 5.09
N ILE A 35 13.26 17.54 4.35
CA ILE A 35 13.21 17.54 2.90
C ILE A 35 11.85 18.08 2.46
N ARG A 36 11.81 19.02 1.51
CA ARG A 36 10.59 19.53 0.87
C ARG A 36 10.65 19.39 -0.64
N ASP A 37 9.64 18.76 -1.23
CA ASP A 37 9.45 18.68 -2.66
C ASP A 37 8.93 20.03 -3.22
N ARG A 38 9.74 20.69 -4.07
CA ARG A 38 9.42 21.95 -4.75
C ARG A 38 9.08 21.75 -6.24
N GLY A 39 8.79 20.52 -6.65
CA GLY A 39 8.50 20.16 -8.04
C GLY A 39 9.77 19.74 -8.77
N TYR A 40 10.55 20.71 -9.24
CA TYR A 40 11.77 20.47 -10.04
C TYR A 40 13.00 20.09 -9.23
N PHE A 41 12.99 20.39 -7.93
CA PHE A 41 14.07 20.07 -7.00
C PHE A 41 13.49 19.71 -5.63
N PHE A 42 14.33 19.08 -4.79
CA PHE A 42 14.09 18.94 -3.37
C PHE A 42 14.87 20.03 -2.62
N GLU A 43 14.19 20.76 -1.75
CA GLU A 43 14.81 21.67 -0.78
C GLU A 43 15.14 20.86 0.48
N VAL A 44 16.42 20.76 0.84
CA VAL A 44 16.91 20.13 2.06
C VAL A 44 17.32 21.23 3.02
N GLU A 45 16.65 21.32 4.17
CA GLU A 45 16.89 22.37 5.17
C GLU A 45 17.31 21.77 6.51
N SER A 46 18.46 22.22 7.03
CA SER A 46 18.90 21.96 8.40
C SER A 46 18.52 23.13 9.31
N ILE A 47 17.79 22.82 10.38
CA ILE A 47 17.34 23.75 11.43
C ILE A 47 18.11 23.46 12.72
N ASN A 48 18.60 24.51 13.39
CA ASN A 48 19.40 24.42 14.61
C ASN A 48 20.67 23.56 14.49
N GLY A 49 21.17 23.37 13.27
CA GLY A 49 22.43 22.66 13.02
C GLY A 49 23.65 23.55 13.26
N LEU A 50 24.77 22.91 13.58
CA LEU A 50 26.10 23.50 13.64
C LEU A 50 26.44 24.17 12.29
N PRO A 51 27.14 25.31 12.33
CA PRO A 51 27.59 25.97 11.12
C PRO A 51 28.70 25.15 10.43
N PRO A 52 28.92 25.32 9.11
CA PRO A 52 29.85 24.48 8.34
C PRO A 52 31.25 24.34 8.91
N GLU A 53 31.76 25.37 9.59
CA GLU A 53 33.08 25.41 10.19
C GLU A 53 33.22 24.41 11.36
N GLU A 54 32.11 24.10 12.04
CA GLU A 54 32.06 23.20 13.20
C GLU A 54 31.64 21.76 12.86
N TRP A 55 31.33 21.49 11.59
CA TRP A 55 30.98 20.15 11.13
C TRP A 55 32.05 19.13 11.44
N GLN A 56 31.60 17.91 11.75
CA GLN A 56 32.46 16.77 12.06
C GLN A 56 32.63 15.87 10.84
N PRO A 57 33.74 15.13 10.74
CA PRO A 57 33.94 14.11 9.71
C PRO A 57 32.74 13.16 9.59
N PRO A 58 32.15 13.02 8.38
CA PRO A 58 31.04 12.10 8.17
C PRO A 58 31.51 10.65 8.09
N GLY A 59 30.68 9.72 8.51
CA GLY A 59 30.81 8.31 8.18
C GLY A 59 30.24 7.99 6.79
N PRO A 60 30.35 6.74 6.31
CA PRO A 60 29.81 6.34 5.00
C PRO A 60 28.28 6.42 4.90
N GLY A 61 27.55 6.18 6.00
CA GLY A 61 26.08 6.26 6.04
C GLY A 61 25.31 5.08 5.45
N PHE A 62 25.99 3.96 5.19
CA PHE A 62 25.40 2.69 4.74
C PHE A 62 26.16 1.50 5.35
N TYR A 63 25.81 0.25 5.04
CA TYR A 63 26.52 -0.92 5.56
C TYR A 63 27.65 -1.37 4.63
N TYR A 64 28.80 -1.73 5.21
CA TYR A 64 29.82 -2.49 4.51
C TYR A 64 29.40 -3.96 4.41
N VAL A 65 29.18 -4.47 3.19
CA VAL A 65 28.74 -5.85 2.97
C VAL A 65 29.94 -6.79 2.96
N TRP A 66 30.26 -7.40 4.09
CA TRP A 66 31.42 -8.26 4.24
C TRP A 66 31.15 -9.69 3.75
N LEU A 67 32.12 -10.25 3.01
CA LEU A 67 32.07 -11.62 2.46
C LEU A 67 33.28 -12.39 3.00
N ARG A 68 33.06 -13.23 4.00
CA ARG A 68 34.15 -14.01 4.64
C ARG A 68 34.90 -14.90 3.65
N SER A 69 34.23 -15.40 2.61
CA SER A 69 34.86 -16.17 1.53
C SER A 69 35.84 -15.37 0.65
N LYS A 70 35.70 -14.03 0.60
CA LYS A 70 36.52 -13.15 -0.25
C LYS A 70 37.48 -12.25 0.55
N GLU A 71 37.17 -12.01 1.81
CA GLU A 71 37.89 -11.11 2.71
C GLU A 71 38.19 -11.84 4.01
N LYS A 72 39.49 -12.07 4.29
CA LYS A 72 39.94 -12.87 5.44
C LYS A 72 39.61 -12.22 6.79
N GLU A 73 39.69 -10.88 6.84
CA GLU A 73 39.46 -10.12 8.07
C GLU A 73 38.26 -9.20 7.89
N ARG A 74 37.47 -9.08 8.96
CA ARG A 74 36.42 -8.07 9.04
C ARG A 74 37.10 -6.72 9.23
N PRO A 75 36.80 -5.69 8.42
CA PRO A 75 37.42 -4.40 8.63
C PRO A 75 37.08 -3.87 10.05
N PRO A 76 38.05 -3.33 10.80
CA PRO A 76 37.81 -2.81 12.15
C PRO A 76 37.09 -1.46 12.12
N GLY A 77 36.27 -1.17 13.12
CA GLY A 77 35.65 0.15 13.31
C GLY A 77 34.51 0.50 12.35
N VAL A 78 33.96 -0.48 11.62
CA VAL A 78 32.97 -0.25 10.55
C VAL A 78 31.63 -0.93 10.82
N LEU A 79 30.55 -0.28 10.38
CA LEU A 79 29.20 -0.84 10.34
C LEU A 79 29.14 -1.92 9.24
N VAL A 80 29.12 -3.19 9.65
CA VAL A 80 29.26 -4.34 8.74
C VAL A 80 28.02 -5.22 8.77
N LEU A 81 27.61 -5.65 7.57
CA LEU A 81 26.68 -6.75 7.37
C LEU A 81 27.48 -8.01 6.99
N ASP A 82 27.54 -9.02 7.88
CA ASP A 82 28.14 -10.33 7.57
C ASP A 82 27.19 -11.12 6.67
N TYR A 83 27.32 -10.90 5.36
CA TYR A 83 26.36 -11.39 4.37
C TYR A 83 26.22 -12.91 4.37
N GLU A 84 27.31 -13.64 4.55
CA GLU A 84 27.32 -15.09 4.49
C GLU A 84 26.70 -15.71 5.75
N ASN A 85 27.01 -15.15 6.92
CA ASN A 85 26.37 -15.56 8.17
C ASN A 85 24.87 -15.23 8.19
N GLU A 86 24.48 -14.04 7.74
CA GLU A 86 23.06 -13.67 7.63
C GLU A 86 22.33 -14.56 6.60
N ARG A 87 23.00 -14.94 5.51
CA ARG A 87 22.46 -15.92 4.55
C ARG A 87 22.23 -17.28 5.16
N GLN A 88 23.16 -17.76 5.99
CA GLN A 88 23.00 -19.02 6.72
C GLN A 88 21.85 -18.94 7.71
N ARG A 89 21.76 -17.87 8.50
CA ARG A 89 20.64 -17.62 9.42
C ARG A 89 19.30 -17.55 8.70
N ALA A 90 19.23 -16.87 7.56
CA ALA A 90 18.01 -16.79 6.76
C ALA A 90 17.60 -18.16 6.18
N LYS A 91 18.56 -18.99 5.79
CA LYS A 91 18.30 -20.36 5.35
C LYS A 91 17.79 -21.22 6.51
N ALA A 92 18.45 -21.18 7.66
CA ALA A 92 18.03 -21.90 8.87
C ALA A 92 16.63 -21.48 9.34
N ALA A 93 16.32 -20.18 9.33
CA ALA A 93 14.99 -19.65 9.67
C ALA A 93 13.90 -20.07 8.68
N LYS A 94 14.25 -20.33 7.41
CA LYS A 94 13.31 -20.87 6.41
C LYS A 94 13.07 -22.37 6.64
N GLU A 95 14.10 -23.11 7.02
CA GLU A 95 14.03 -24.55 7.29
C GLU A 95 13.29 -24.85 8.61
N SER A 96 13.47 -24.02 9.64
CA SER A 96 12.79 -24.16 10.94
C SER A 96 11.29 -23.81 10.91
N LYS A 97 10.82 -23.10 9.87
CA LYS A 97 9.39 -22.81 9.65
C LYS A 97 8.56 -24.03 9.23
N ASN A 98 9.17 -25.19 8.99
CA ASN A 98 8.43 -26.45 8.87
C ASN A 98 7.96 -26.90 10.27
N ASP A 99 6.64 -26.98 10.49
CA ASP A 99 6.02 -27.34 11.78
C ASP A 99 6.56 -28.66 12.39
N ARG A 100 6.99 -29.58 11.53
CA ARG A 100 7.59 -30.87 11.92
C ARG A 100 8.99 -30.72 12.53
N ILE A 101 9.76 -29.74 12.08
CA ILE A 101 11.10 -29.41 12.56
C ILE A 101 11.00 -28.51 13.79
N LYS A 102 10.03 -27.57 13.80
CA LYS A 102 9.79 -26.70 14.95
C LYS A 102 9.46 -27.49 16.22
N ARG A 103 8.55 -28.48 16.14
CA ARG A 103 8.24 -29.37 17.27
C ARG A 103 9.46 -30.20 17.70
N GLY A 104 10.22 -30.74 16.75
CA GLY A 104 11.45 -31.49 17.07
C GLY A 104 12.56 -30.64 17.71
N LEU A 105 12.63 -29.34 17.40
CA LEU A 105 13.57 -28.41 18.03
C LEU A 105 13.13 -28.00 19.44
N GLU A 106 11.82 -27.79 19.64
CA GLU A 106 11.23 -27.50 20.94
C GLU A 106 11.37 -28.70 21.90
N ASP A 107 11.15 -29.92 21.40
CA ASP A 107 11.34 -31.17 22.15
C ASP A 107 12.81 -31.45 22.53
N GLN A 108 13.76 -30.82 21.82
CA GLN A 108 15.22 -30.93 22.07
C GLN A 108 15.79 -29.78 22.92
N GLY A 109 14.96 -28.84 23.38
CA GLY A 109 15.39 -27.72 24.22
C GLY A 109 16.32 -26.72 23.51
N LEU A 110 16.33 -26.70 22.17
CA LEU A 110 17.18 -25.80 21.39
C LEU A 110 16.57 -24.40 21.29
N GLN A 111 17.40 -23.37 21.51
CA GLN A 111 16.98 -21.97 21.46
C GLN A 111 16.47 -21.55 20.07
N ALA A 112 15.51 -20.64 20.06
CA ALA A 112 14.97 -20.01 18.85
C ALA A 112 16.09 -19.36 18.02
N VAL A 113 16.05 -19.57 16.70
CA VAL A 113 17.00 -18.97 15.74
C VAL A 113 17.01 -17.45 15.94
N SER A 114 18.18 -16.88 16.20
CA SER A 114 18.33 -15.42 16.32
C SER A 114 17.80 -14.71 15.06
N PRO A 115 17.12 -13.56 15.20
CA PRO A 115 16.54 -12.86 14.06
C PRO A 115 17.62 -12.47 13.04
N VAL A 116 17.28 -12.63 11.76
CA VAL A 116 18.12 -12.20 10.63
C VAL A 116 18.15 -10.67 10.62
N ASP A 117 19.31 -10.08 10.34
CA ASP A 117 19.43 -8.64 10.17
C ASP A 117 18.49 -8.17 9.05
N ARG A 118 17.75 -7.08 9.29
CA ARG A 118 16.77 -6.54 8.34
C ARG A 118 17.39 -6.11 7.02
N GLU A 119 18.65 -5.66 7.04
CA GLU A 119 19.37 -5.21 5.85
C GLU A 119 19.86 -6.38 4.98
N TYR A 120 19.85 -7.60 5.51
CA TYR A 120 20.23 -8.78 4.74
C TYR A 120 19.36 -8.96 3.49
N ARG A 121 18.03 -8.77 3.59
CA ARG A 121 17.12 -9.02 2.46
C ARG A 121 17.32 -8.02 1.31
N PRO A 122 17.33 -6.70 1.55
CA PRO A 122 17.75 -5.75 0.52
C PRO A 122 19.13 -6.06 -0.06
N ALA A 123 20.12 -6.36 0.80
CA ALA A 123 21.48 -6.68 0.34
C ALA A 123 21.52 -7.94 -0.56
N ALA A 124 20.74 -8.98 -0.24
CA ALA A 124 20.66 -10.19 -1.06
C ALA A 124 20.00 -9.95 -2.43
N ILE A 125 19.04 -9.03 -2.50
CA ILE A 125 18.43 -8.60 -3.76
C ILE A 125 19.46 -7.81 -4.58
N LEU A 126 20.13 -6.84 -3.98
CA LEU A 126 21.20 -6.07 -4.62
C LEU A 126 22.31 -6.97 -5.17
N ALA A 127 22.76 -7.95 -4.39
CA ALA A 127 23.74 -8.95 -4.79
C ALA A 127 23.35 -9.65 -6.10
N SER A 128 22.06 -9.98 -6.21
CA SER A 128 21.48 -10.71 -7.34
C SER A 128 21.34 -9.83 -8.57
N MET A 129 21.14 -8.52 -8.39
CA MET A 129 20.95 -7.57 -9.49
C MET A 129 22.29 -7.05 -10.07
N ARG A 130 23.29 -6.80 -9.23
CA ARG A 130 24.51 -6.04 -9.59
C ARG A 130 25.80 -6.87 -9.66
N LYS A 131 25.76 -8.18 -9.40
CA LYS A 131 26.94 -9.08 -9.37
C LYS A 131 28.08 -8.64 -8.43
N GLY A 132 27.78 -7.90 -7.36
CA GLY A 132 28.76 -7.54 -6.34
C GLY A 132 28.55 -6.16 -5.76
N TRP A 133 29.53 -5.72 -4.95
CA TRP A 133 29.49 -4.51 -4.14
C TRP A 133 30.77 -3.68 -4.23
N SER A 134 31.61 -3.87 -5.24
CA SER A 134 32.97 -3.30 -5.24
C SER A 134 32.96 -1.78 -5.12
N SER A 135 32.16 -1.08 -5.94
CA SER A 135 32.07 0.39 -5.87
C SER A 135 31.50 0.90 -4.55
N ASP A 136 30.53 0.18 -3.98
CA ASP A 136 29.94 0.53 -2.68
C ASP A 136 31.02 0.41 -1.57
N LYS A 137 31.85 -0.64 -1.63
CA LYS A 137 32.96 -0.89 -0.69
C LYS A 137 34.09 0.14 -0.83
N ASP A 138 34.46 0.49 -2.05
CA ASP A 138 35.52 1.46 -2.31
C ASP A 138 35.17 2.83 -1.71
N VAL A 139 33.93 3.29 -1.94
CA VAL A 139 33.40 4.52 -1.32
C VAL A 139 33.40 4.40 0.20
N TYR A 140 32.90 3.27 0.73
CA TYR A 140 32.83 3.04 2.17
C TYR A 140 34.19 3.14 2.86
N LEU A 141 35.18 2.41 2.34
CA LEU A 141 36.52 2.35 2.92
C LEU A 141 37.21 3.71 2.83
N TRP A 142 37.07 4.39 1.69
CA TRP A 142 37.68 5.71 1.51
C TRP A 142 37.11 6.73 2.51
N VAL A 143 35.79 6.84 2.65
CA VAL A 143 35.17 7.78 3.61
C VAL A 143 35.58 7.44 5.05
N SER A 144 35.64 6.15 5.38
CA SER A 144 36.02 5.70 6.73
C SER A 144 37.48 5.99 7.07
N GLN A 145 38.37 5.98 6.08
CA GLN A 145 39.82 6.16 6.26
C GLN A 145 40.26 7.62 6.11
N ASN A 146 39.50 8.46 5.41
CA ASN A 146 39.87 9.82 5.02
C ASN A 146 38.82 10.83 5.53
N GLY A 147 38.51 10.79 6.83
CA GLY A 147 37.40 11.56 7.39
C GLY A 147 37.56 13.09 7.24
N LYS A 148 38.79 13.61 7.27
CA LYS A 148 39.04 15.05 7.10
C LYS A 148 38.82 15.48 5.64
N GLU A 149 39.36 14.70 4.71
CA GLU A 149 39.21 14.90 3.27
C GLU A 149 37.76 14.72 2.85
N ALA A 150 37.04 13.76 3.45
CA ALA A 150 35.61 13.57 3.25
C ALA A 150 34.81 14.79 3.75
N LEU A 151 35.18 15.37 4.89
CA LEU A 151 34.54 16.59 5.39
C LEU A 151 34.77 17.79 4.46
N GLU A 152 35.99 17.97 3.96
CA GLU A 152 36.30 19.01 2.97
C GLU A 152 35.50 18.81 1.69
N TRP A 153 35.39 17.57 1.20
CA TRP A 153 34.55 17.24 0.06
C TRP A 153 33.08 17.62 0.30
N VAL A 154 32.53 17.27 1.47
CA VAL A 154 31.16 17.65 1.84
C VAL A 154 30.97 19.17 1.87
N ARG A 155 31.92 19.93 2.42
CA ARG A 155 31.84 21.41 2.43
C ARG A 155 31.85 21.98 1.01
N ASN A 156 32.73 21.49 0.14
CA ASN A 156 32.82 21.95 -1.24
C ASN A 156 31.52 21.71 -2.01
N GLU A 157 30.92 20.53 -1.87
CA GLU A 157 29.70 20.14 -2.61
C GLU A 157 28.42 20.76 -2.01
N LEU A 158 28.32 20.92 -0.69
CA LEU A 158 27.08 21.39 -0.04
C LEU A 158 27.06 22.89 0.27
N VAL A 159 28.21 23.53 0.45
CA VAL A 159 28.32 24.93 0.91
C VAL A 159 28.86 25.83 -0.19
N ASP A 160 29.98 25.44 -0.78
CA ASP A 160 30.71 26.32 -1.70
C ASP A 160 30.21 26.22 -3.15
N ASP A 161 29.36 25.24 -3.46
CA ASP A 161 28.89 24.90 -4.83
C ASP A 161 30.08 24.81 -5.83
N LYS A 162 31.21 24.31 -5.33
CA LYS A 162 32.45 24.15 -6.09
C LYS A 162 32.67 22.66 -6.33
N PRO A 163 32.42 22.16 -7.56
CA PRO A 163 32.68 20.77 -7.87
C PRO A 163 34.17 20.50 -7.64
N SER A 164 34.46 19.67 -6.64
CA SER A 164 35.83 19.31 -6.30
C SER A 164 36.31 18.18 -7.22
N ALA A 165 37.62 18.08 -7.44
CA ALA A 165 38.17 16.93 -8.14
C ALA A 165 37.81 15.66 -7.36
N SER A 166 36.99 14.78 -7.95
CA SER A 166 36.51 13.61 -7.22
C SER A 166 37.68 12.77 -6.70
N PRO A 167 37.69 12.45 -5.40
CA PRO A 167 38.69 11.55 -4.84
C PRO A 167 38.45 10.08 -5.24
N LEU A 168 37.30 9.76 -5.83
CA LEU A 168 36.83 8.40 -6.07
C LEU A 168 36.45 8.12 -7.53
N LYS A 169 36.75 6.90 -7.97
CA LYS A 169 36.25 6.35 -9.24
C LYS A 169 35.07 5.43 -8.96
N VAL A 170 33.85 5.91 -9.20
CA VAL A 170 32.63 5.12 -9.01
C VAL A 170 32.16 4.55 -10.34
N LYS A 171 31.74 3.28 -10.34
CA LYS A 171 31.21 2.63 -11.56
C LYS A 171 29.72 2.92 -11.69
N ASN A 172 29.30 3.27 -12.90
CA ASN A 172 27.89 3.43 -13.20
C ASN A 172 27.15 2.10 -13.00
N SER A 173 26.05 2.12 -12.24
CA SER A 173 25.12 1.01 -12.17
C SER A 173 23.73 1.46 -12.60
N GLN A 174 23.11 0.72 -13.53
CA GLN A 174 21.70 0.93 -13.90
C GLN A 174 20.75 0.89 -12.70
N PHE A 175 21.18 0.26 -11.60
CA PHE A 175 20.45 0.25 -10.34
C PHE A 175 20.36 1.64 -9.68
N TYR A 176 21.42 2.45 -9.71
CA TYR A 176 21.41 3.80 -9.12
C TYR A 176 21.29 4.90 -10.18
N ASN A 177 21.40 4.54 -11.45
CA ASN A 177 21.23 5.42 -12.62
C ASN A 177 20.33 4.74 -13.65
N PRO A 178 19.02 4.64 -13.41
CA PRO A 178 18.10 3.96 -14.32
C PRO A 178 18.10 4.53 -15.74
N VAL A 179 18.36 5.83 -15.91
CA VAL A 179 18.47 6.52 -17.21
C VAL A 179 19.67 6.09 -18.06
N SER A 180 20.65 5.39 -17.47
CA SER A 180 21.80 4.84 -18.20
C SER A 180 21.51 3.49 -18.87
N GLY A 181 20.33 2.91 -18.65
CA GLY A 181 19.89 1.67 -19.28
C GLY A 181 19.41 1.86 -20.71
N LYS A 182 19.87 1.02 -21.64
CA LYS A 182 19.30 0.94 -22.99
C LYS A 182 17.90 0.30 -22.91
N GLY A 183 16.86 0.99 -23.38
CA GLY A 183 15.52 0.41 -23.57
C GLY A 183 14.43 0.78 -22.55
N VAL A 184 14.58 1.88 -21.80
CA VAL A 184 13.55 2.33 -20.84
C VAL A 184 12.26 2.72 -21.58
N HIS A 185 11.20 1.93 -21.41
CA HIS A 185 9.84 2.32 -21.78
C HIS A 185 9.26 3.19 -20.66
N SER A 186 9.53 4.50 -20.67
CA SER A 186 8.80 5.43 -19.80
C SER A 186 7.36 5.62 -20.30
N PRO A 187 6.33 5.51 -19.42
CA PRO A 187 4.99 5.99 -19.74
C PRO A 187 5.04 7.48 -20.12
N LYS A 188 4.32 7.86 -21.17
CA LYS A 188 4.42 9.15 -21.91
C LYS A 188 4.06 10.43 -21.13
N THR A 189 3.95 10.44 -19.80
CA THR A 189 3.26 11.53 -19.07
C THR A 189 4.00 12.18 -17.91
N THR A 190 5.27 11.86 -17.66
CA THR A 190 6.09 12.65 -16.71
C THR A 190 7.18 13.38 -17.47
N ALA A 191 7.34 14.68 -17.18
CA ALA A 191 8.18 15.64 -17.90
C ALA A 191 9.47 15.01 -18.48
N LYS A 192 9.67 15.16 -19.79
CA LYS A 192 10.90 14.75 -20.47
C LYS A 192 12.09 15.48 -19.84
N SER A 193 12.88 14.80 -19.02
CA SER A 193 14.21 15.29 -18.68
C SER A 193 15.12 15.17 -19.92
N PRO A 194 16.10 16.08 -20.10
CA PRO A 194 17.02 16.08 -21.23
C PRO A 194 17.86 14.79 -21.27
N GLY A 195 18.26 14.42 -22.48
CA GLY A 195 19.17 13.34 -22.91
C GLY A 195 19.81 12.45 -21.84
N ALA A 196 19.74 11.13 -22.08
CA ALA A 196 20.49 10.09 -21.37
C ALA A 196 21.89 10.59 -20.97
N ILE A 197 22.12 10.72 -19.66
CA ILE A 197 23.44 11.05 -19.10
C ILE A 197 24.43 10.05 -19.72
N SER A 198 25.44 10.54 -20.44
CA SER A 198 26.45 9.67 -21.00
C SER A 198 27.06 8.86 -19.85
N SER A 199 27.29 7.57 -20.07
CA SER A 199 27.89 6.67 -19.07
C SER A 199 29.30 7.08 -18.62
N GLU A 200 29.81 8.21 -19.12
CA GLU A 200 31.18 8.72 -18.96
C GLU A 200 31.32 9.78 -17.85
N ILE A 201 30.24 10.30 -17.27
CA ILE A 201 30.31 11.22 -16.13
C ILE A 201 29.32 10.79 -15.05
N VAL A 202 29.73 9.79 -14.26
CA VAL A 202 29.08 9.50 -12.98
C VAL A 202 29.63 10.48 -11.96
N GLU A 203 28.76 11.30 -11.37
CA GLU A 203 29.12 12.25 -10.32
C GLU A 203 29.28 11.48 -8.98
N PRO A 204 30.52 11.34 -8.45
CA PRO A 204 30.79 10.41 -7.34
C PRO A 204 30.14 10.80 -6.02
N PHE A 205 29.89 12.10 -5.78
CA PHE A 205 29.19 12.57 -4.60
C PHE A 205 27.72 12.14 -4.65
N ALA A 206 27.04 12.36 -5.78
CA ALA A 206 25.67 11.88 -5.99
C ALA A 206 25.55 10.36 -5.87
N GLU A 207 26.53 9.58 -6.36
CA GLU A 207 26.53 8.13 -6.13
C GLU A 207 26.63 7.78 -4.65
N TRP A 208 27.55 8.40 -3.91
CA TRP A 208 27.65 8.20 -2.47
C TRP A 208 26.33 8.55 -1.77
N MET A 209 25.70 9.66 -2.15
CA MET A 209 24.39 10.06 -1.60
C MET A 209 23.30 9.05 -1.93
N LYS A 210 23.26 8.48 -3.13
CA LYS A 210 22.29 7.43 -3.47
C LYS A 210 22.51 6.15 -2.67
N TYR A 211 23.75 5.80 -2.33
CA TYR A 211 24.04 4.65 -1.45
C TYR A 211 23.48 4.90 -0.05
N ARG A 212 23.71 6.09 0.51
CA ARG A 212 23.12 6.51 1.79
C ARG A 212 21.59 6.48 1.73
N GLY A 213 21.02 7.10 0.70
CA GLY A 213 19.57 7.16 0.47
C GLY A 213 18.93 5.78 0.34
N ALA A 214 19.63 4.79 -0.22
CA ALA A 214 19.11 3.43 -0.34
C ALA A 214 18.91 2.75 1.02
N TYR A 215 19.84 2.96 1.95
CA TYR A 215 19.72 2.42 3.31
C TYR A 215 18.71 3.19 4.17
N GLN A 216 18.34 4.41 3.79
CA GLN A 216 17.37 5.24 4.51
C GLN A 216 15.95 5.18 3.93
N GLY A 217 15.77 5.10 2.62
CA GLY A 217 14.46 5.24 1.95
C GLY A 217 14.03 4.13 1.01
N MET A 218 14.87 3.13 0.72
CA MET A 218 14.57 2.10 -0.28
C MET A 218 14.10 0.78 0.32
N LEU A 219 13.09 0.19 -0.31
CA LEU A 219 12.57 -1.15 -0.06
C LEU A 219 12.81 -2.01 -1.30
N ALA A 220 13.25 -3.24 -1.11
CA ALA A 220 13.51 -4.17 -2.20
C ALA A 220 12.77 -5.49 -1.98
N TYR A 221 12.07 -5.95 -3.01
CA TYR A 221 11.27 -7.17 -2.99
C TYR A 221 11.60 -8.06 -4.20
N ARG A 222 11.52 -9.37 -4.01
CA ARG A 222 11.54 -10.34 -5.12
C ARG A 222 10.12 -10.59 -5.61
N GLN A 223 9.99 -10.71 -6.93
CA GLN A 223 8.77 -11.11 -7.62
C GLN A 223 9.10 -12.26 -8.57
N GLY A 224 9.11 -13.49 -8.06
CA GLY A 224 9.68 -14.63 -8.80
C GLY A 224 11.18 -14.43 -9.03
N ASP A 225 11.61 -14.52 -10.28
CA ASP A 225 12.98 -14.23 -10.72
C ASP A 225 13.25 -12.74 -10.96
N ASP A 226 12.19 -11.92 -10.97
CA ASP A 226 12.24 -10.47 -11.18
C ASP A 226 12.33 -9.73 -9.83
N PHE A 227 12.60 -8.42 -9.92
CA PHE A 227 12.80 -7.55 -8.75
C PHE A 227 11.90 -6.33 -8.82
N LYS A 228 11.35 -5.95 -7.66
CA LYS A 228 10.59 -4.72 -7.50
C LYS A 228 11.22 -3.90 -6.39
N LEU A 229 11.50 -2.64 -6.69
CA LEU A 229 12.01 -1.66 -5.73
C LEU A 229 10.95 -0.61 -5.47
N PHE A 230 10.92 -0.13 -4.24
CA PHE A 230 10.25 1.12 -3.90
C PHE A 230 11.22 2.07 -3.23
N VAL A 231 11.10 3.36 -3.51
CA VAL A 231 11.76 4.43 -2.77
C VAL A 231 10.68 5.37 -2.25
N ILE A 232 10.73 5.68 -0.95
CA ILE A 232 9.81 6.65 -0.34
C ILE A 232 10.07 8.03 -0.95
N GLU A 233 9.09 8.59 -1.66
CA GLU A 233 9.20 9.92 -2.26
C GLU A 233 8.88 11.00 -1.20
N PRO A 234 9.84 11.87 -0.85
CA PRO A 234 9.61 12.92 0.15
C PRO A 234 8.55 13.92 -0.32
N GLY A 235 7.67 14.35 0.59
CA GLY A 235 6.78 15.49 0.40
C GLY A 235 7.28 16.70 1.19
N GLU A 236 6.99 16.72 2.47
CA GLU A 236 7.60 17.61 3.46
C GLU A 236 7.69 16.82 4.77
N ILE A 237 8.89 16.28 5.01
CA ILE A 237 9.15 15.29 6.06
C ILE A 237 10.61 15.38 6.52
N GLU A 238 10.83 15.10 7.80
CA GLU A 238 12.16 15.00 8.39
C GLU A 238 12.86 13.70 7.93
N VAL A 239 14.17 13.74 7.68
CA VAL A 239 14.90 12.58 7.10
C VAL A 239 14.92 11.36 8.02
N TRP A 240 15.00 11.56 9.33
CA TRP A 240 14.87 10.48 10.31
C TRP A 240 13.54 9.73 10.15
N ALA A 241 12.45 10.45 9.85
CA ALA A 241 11.12 9.88 9.72
C ALA A 241 11.03 8.99 8.48
N ILE A 242 11.72 9.32 7.38
CA ILE A 242 11.83 8.45 6.21
C ILE A 242 12.50 7.12 6.59
N SER A 243 13.64 7.20 7.29
CA SER A 243 14.39 6.03 7.77
C SER A 243 13.56 5.15 8.71
N PHE A 244 12.77 5.79 9.57
CA PHE A 244 11.84 5.12 10.47
C PHE A 244 10.70 4.42 9.71
N LEU A 245 10.07 5.10 8.74
CA LEU A 245 8.98 4.53 7.93
C LEU A 245 9.47 3.34 7.10
N ARG A 246 10.64 3.45 6.46
CA ARG A 246 11.30 2.33 5.75
C ARG A 246 11.49 1.14 6.67
N THR A 247 12.04 1.37 7.86
CA THR A 247 12.28 0.32 8.86
C THR A 247 10.99 -0.43 9.18
N LYS A 248 9.91 0.29 9.47
CA LYS A 248 8.61 -0.32 9.77
C LYS A 248 8.05 -1.12 8.60
N LEU A 249 8.21 -0.65 7.37
CA LEU A 249 7.78 -1.38 6.17
C LEU A 249 8.59 -2.65 5.90
N LEU A 250 9.90 -2.66 6.20
CA LEU A 250 10.73 -3.87 6.10
C LEU A 250 10.26 -4.96 7.07
N ASP A 251 9.90 -4.58 8.30
CA ASP A 251 9.42 -5.50 9.33
C ASP A 251 8.12 -6.21 8.91
N LEU A 252 7.31 -5.61 8.01
CA LEU A 252 6.06 -6.20 7.52
C LEU A 252 6.25 -7.41 6.60
N ASN A 253 7.42 -7.59 5.96
CA ASN A 253 7.67 -8.70 5.03
C ASN A 253 6.61 -8.78 3.90
N LEU A 254 6.29 -7.65 3.27
CA LEU A 254 5.31 -7.59 2.17
C LEU A 254 5.73 -8.48 0.98
N TRP A 255 4.75 -8.93 0.19
CA TRP A 255 4.97 -9.79 -0.97
C TRP A 255 3.82 -9.65 -1.98
N GLY A 256 4.07 -10.10 -3.21
CA GLY A 256 3.08 -10.13 -4.31
C GLY A 256 3.49 -9.26 -5.50
N GLY A 257 2.60 -9.21 -6.50
CA GLY A 257 2.73 -8.33 -7.65
C GLY A 257 2.00 -7.01 -7.43
N ILE A 258 0.76 -6.94 -7.89
CA ILE A 258 -0.19 -5.84 -7.68
C ILE A 258 -0.53 -5.70 -6.19
N ARG A 259 -0.66 -6.83 -5.48
CA ARG A 259 -0.93 -6.85 -4.04
C ARG A 259 0.16 -6.16 -3.23
N LEU A 260 1.42 -6.32 -3.63
CA LEU A 260 2.54 -5.63 -3.01
C LEU A 260 2.42 -4.11 -3.18
N ASP A 261 2.02 -3.64 -4.37
CA ASP A 261 1.81 -2.20 -4.61
C ASP A 261 0.71 -1.67 -3.68
N ILE A 262 -0.43 -2.35 -3.64
CA ILE A 262 -1.57 -1.99 -2.79
C ILE A 262 -1.19 -1.96 -1.30
N GLU A 263 -0.59 -3.05 -0.80
CA GLU A 263 -0.22 -3.15 0.60
C GLU A 263 0.88 -2.13 0.97
N ALA A 264 1.88 -1.91 0.13
CA ALA A 264 2.96 -0.98 0.43
C ALA A 264 2.45 0.47 0.57
N SER A 265 1.59 0.92 -0.33
CA SER A 265 1.01 2.28 -0.27
C SER A 265 0.12 2.47 0.96
N LEU A 266 -0.80 1.53 1.21
CA LEU A 266 -1.73 1.62 2.33
C LEU A 266 -1.04 1.43 3.69
N ARG A 267 -0.03 0.56 3.79
CA ARG A 267 0.76 0.40 5.02
C ARG A 267 1.63 1.61 5.30
N LEU A 268 2.20 2.22 4.27
CA LEU A 268 2.94 3.47 4.46
C LEU A 268 2.02 4.56 5.00
N ALA A 269 0.80 4.70 4.46
CA ALA A 269 -0.20 5.62 4.99
C ALA A 269 -0.60 5.28 6.44
N GLU A 270 -0.83 4.01 6.76
CA GLU A 270 -1.17 3.56 8.12
C GLU A 270 -0.06 3.88 9.12
N ILE A 271 1.19 3.54 8.82
CA ILE A 271 2.35 3.80 9.69
C ILE A 271 2.54 5.31 9.86
N LEU A 272 2.39 6.09 8.79
CA LEU A 272 2.47 7.55 8.84
C LEU A 272 1.44 8.13 9.81
N ILE A 273 0.18 7.68 9.75
CA ILE A 273 -0.88 8.12 10.68
C ILE A 273 -0.54 7.70 12.11
N MET A 274 -0.20 6.43 12.31
CA MET A 274 0.07 5.84 13.63
C MET A 274 1.22 6.54 14.36
N HIS A 275 2.19 7.05 13.62
CA HIS A 275 3.40 7.71 14.14
C HIS A 275 3.38 9.23 14.05
N SER A 276 2.20 9.83 13.84
CA SER A 276 2.04 11.28 13.72
C SER A 276 1.70 12.00 15.02
N ASP A 277 1.86 13.32 14.98
CA ASP A 277 1.46 14.29 16.00
C ASP A 277 -0.03 14.22 16.36
N VAL A 278 -0.87 13.80 15.41
CA VAL A 278 -2.31 13.56 15.62
C VAL A 278 -2.55 12.41 16.60
N MET A 279 -1.67 11.41 16.62
CA MET A 279 -1.71 10.28 17.54
C MET A 279 -0.89 10.53 18.82
N GLY A 280 -0.45 11.78 19.06
CA GLY A 280 0.34 12.16 20.23
C GLY A 280 1.81 11.73 20.16
N ARG A 281 2.31 11.34 18.98
CA ARG A 281 3.72 10.97 18.78
C ARG A 281 4.46 12.13 18.11
N PRO A 282 5.53 12.66 18.70
CA PRO A 282 6.27 13.76 18.10
C PRO A 282 7.02 13.31 16.84
N GLY A 283 7.24 14.26 15.92
CA GLY A 283 8.20 14.12 14.82
C GLY A 283 7.61 13.88 13.41
N ILE A 284 6.38 13.39 13.27
CA ILE A 284 5.67 13.38 11.97
C ILE A 284 4.47 14.33 12.06
N ARG A 285 4.53 15.45 11.33
CA ARG A 285 3.49 16.48 11.32
C ARG A 285 2.43 16.18 10.27
N LEU A 286 1.31 15.59 10.69
CA LEU A 286 0.20 15.19 9.83
C LEU A 286 -1.09 15.98 10.09
N ARG A 287 -1.21 16.66 11.24
CA ARG A 287 -2.39 17.45 11.58
C ARG A 287 -2.73 18.48 10.50
N SER A 288 -3.99 18.50 10.10
CA SER A 288 -4.58 19.34 9.04
C SER A 288 -3.97 19.13 7.64
N ARG A 289 -3.27 18.01 7.42
CA ARG A 289 -2.61 17.68 6.15
C ARG A 289 -3.16 16.38 5.57
N GLN A 290 -3.00 16.24 4.26
CA GLN A 290 -3.17 14.94 3.58
C GLN A 290 -1.86 14.15 3.70
N PRO A 291 -1.90 12.81 3.82
CA PRO A 291 -0.68 11.97 3.84
C PRO A 291 0.29 12.29 2.69
N ALA A 292 -0.26 12.48 1.48
CA ALA A 292 0.48 12.83 0.26
C ALA A 292 1.27 14.16 0.33
N LYS A 293 0.97 15.04 1.30
CA LYS A 293 1.74 16.27 1.53
C LYS A 293 2.97 16.04 2.40
N VAL A 294 2.96 15.01 3.25
CA VAL A 294 4.09 14.64 4.11
C VAL A 294 5.02 13.70 3.35
N VAL A 295 4.46 12.63 2.77
CA VAL A 295 5.14 11.66 1.92
C VAL A 295 4.34 11.53 0.64
N LYS A 296 4.93 11.82 -0.52
CA LYS A 296 4.19 11.87 -1.79
C LYS A 296 3.68 10.51 -2.21
N GLY A 297 4.47 9.46 -1.98
CA GLY A 297 4.22 8.15 -2.52
C GLY A 297 5.44 7.24 -2.46
N LEU A 298 5.41 6.21 -3.29
CA LEU A 298 6.49 5.27 -3.54
C LEU A 298 6.88 5.37 -5.02
N ARG A 299 8.12 5.75 -5.31
CA ARG A 299 8.71 5.53 -6.64
C ARG A 299 8.96 4.04 -6.81
N GLN A 300 8.42 3.45 -7.85
CA GLN A 300 8.51 2.02 -8.11
C GLN A 300 9.40 1.78 -9.32
N ALA A 301 10.38 0.88 -9.17
CA ALA A 301 11.13 0.36 -10.30
C ALA A 301 11.00 -1.16 -10.40
N PHE A 302 10.67 -1.66 -11.59
CA PHE A 302 10.57 -3.09 -11.85
C PHE A 302 11.69 -3.53 -12.78
N PHE A 303 12.45 -4.54 -12.34
CA PHE A 303 13.57 -5.09 -13.07
C PHE A 303 13.31 -6.55 -13.45
N LYS A 304 13.49 -6.85 -14.74
CA LYS A 304 13.46 -8.22 -15.25
C LYS A 304 14.76 -8.93 -14.92
N GLY A 305 14.68 -10.12 -14.33
CA GLY A 305 15.82 -11.01 -14.19
C GLY A 305 16.22 -11.60 -15.55
N LEU A 306 17.45 -11.36 -15.98
CA LEU A 306 18.04 -11.91 -17.21
C LEU A 306 19.13 -12.94 -16.89
N GLY A 307 18.91 -13.71 -15.81
CA GLY A 307 19.86 -14.67 -15.25
C GLY A 307 21.00 -14.00 -14.52
N THR A 308 21.95 -13.41 -15.26
CA THR A 308 23.18 -12.88 -14.67
C THR A 308 23.20 -11.35 -14.51
N ALA A 309 22.12 -10.67 -14.92
CA ALA A 309 21.91 -9.25 -14.72
C ALA A 309 20.41 -8.98 -14.57
N ALA A 310 20.06 -7.78 -14.11
CA ALA A 310 18.69 -7.30 -14.10
C ALA A 310 18.55 -6.07 -14.99
N ALA A 311 17.50 -6.00 -15.79
CA ALA A 311 17.22 -4.87 -16.69
C ALA A 311 15.98 -4.12 -16.23
N LEU A 312 16.05 -2.78 -16.18
CA LEU A 312 14.90 -1.95 -15.84
C LEU A 312 13.86 -2.04 -16.96
N MET A 313 12.64 -2.48 -16.62
CA MET A 313 11.53 -2.58 -17.58
C MET A 313 10.49 -1.49 -17.37
N ASN A 314 10.32 -1.01 -16.15
CA ASN A 314 9.33 0.00 -15.81
C ASN A 314 9.80 0.86 -14.64
N ASP A 315 9.53 2.16 -14.74
CA ASP A 315 9.62 3.14 -13.66
C ASP A 315 8.25 3.80 -13.53
N ALA A 316 7.67 3.72 -12.33
CA ALA A 316 6.32 4.17 -12.05
C ALA A 316 6.27 4.92 -10.73
N PHE A 317 5.19 5.65 -10.51
CA PHE A 317 4.94 6.33 -9.24
C PHE A 317 3.61 5.86 -8.67
N LEU A 318 3.63 5.45 -7.41
CA LEU A 318 2.46 5.05 -6.64
C LEU A 318 2.21 6.11 -5.57
N PRO A 319 1.29 7.06 -5.77
CA PRO A 319 1.01 8.08 -4.78
C PRO A 319 0.48 7.47 -3.49
N LEU A 320 0.73 8.18 -2.39
CA LEU A 320 -0.01 7.92 -1.16
C LEU A 320 -1.45 8.40 -1.34
N PRO A 321 -2.43 7.71 -0.72
CA PRO A 321 -3.82 8.15 -0.70
C PRO A 321 -3.97 9.64 -0.39
N SER A 322 -4.57 10.38 -1.32
CA SER A 322 -4.83 11.82 -1.20
C SER A 322 -6.31 12.15 -0.98
N TRP A 323 -7.18 11.15 -1.05
CA TRP A 323 -8.62 11.26 -0.85
C TRP A 323 -9.03 11.53 0.61
N PHE A 324 -8.09 11.81 1.52
CA PHE A 324 -8.41 12.21 2.89
C PHE A 324 -7.41 13.19 3.50
N ARG A 325 -7.92 14.04 4.40
CA ARG A 325 -7.16 14.94 5.27
C ARG A 325 -7.33 14.48 6.71
N ILE A 326 -6.27 14.52 7.49
CA ILE A 326 -6.31 14.19 8.93
C ILE A 326 -6.33 15.48 9.73
N ASN A 327 -7.48 15.87 10.29
CA ASN A 327 -7.57 17.08 11.11
C ASN A 327 -7.32 16.78 12.59
N ASP A 328 -7.78 15.63 13.05
CA ASP A 328 -7.74 15.22 14.44
C ASP A 328 -7.62 13.69 14.59
N ARG A 329 -7.64 13.25 15.85
CA ARG A 329 -7.49 11.85 16.21
C ARG A 329 -8.67 11.00 15.73
N ASP A 330 -9.85 11.59 15.60
CA ASP A 330 -11.04 10.88 15.13
C ASP A 330 -10.93 10.59 13.63
N ASP A 331 -10.43 11.55 12.84
CA ASP A 331 -10.07 11.31 11.44
C ASP A 331 -9.00 10.23 11.32
N ALA A 332 -7.92 10.32 12.11
CA ALA A 332 -6.86 9.32 12.12
C ALA A 332 -7.41 7.90 12.40
N ASN A 333 -8.23 7.75 13.43
CA ASN A 333 -8.85 6.48 13.78
C ASN A 333 -9.79 5.98 12.68
N ALA A 334 -10.60 6.85 12.10
CA ALA A 334 -11.55 6.51 11.04
C ALA A 334 -10.82 5.99 9.79
N PHE A 335 -9.77 6.68 9.33
CA PHE A 335 -9.02 6.24 8.15
C PHE A 335 -8.12 5.03 8.42
N MET A 336 -7.61 4.85 9.64
CA MET A 336 -6.99 3.59 10.04
C MET A 336 -7.97 2.42 9.99
N ALA A 337 -9.23 2.63 10.41
CA ALA A 337 -10.26 1.59 10.32
C ALA A 337 -10.57 1.25 8.85
N VAL A 338 -10.65 2.25 7.96
CA VAL A 338 -10.78 2.05 6.52
C VAL A 338 -9.64 1.17 5.99
N ILE A 339 -8.38 1.55 6.24
CA ILE A 339 -7.21 0.79 5.76
C ILE A 339 -7.24 -0.66 6.29
N LYS A 340 -7.54 -0.85 7.58
CA LYS A 340 -7.61 -2.18 8.21
C LYS A 340 -8.72 -3.04 7.65
N GLU A 341 -9.89 -2.51 7.31
CA GLU A 341 -10.94 -3.31 6.66
C GLU A 341 -10.51 -3.78 5.26
N HIS A 342 -9.79 -2.92 4.52
CA HIS A 342 -9.35 -3.24 3.16
C HIS A 342 -8.25 -4.32 3.14
N ILE A 343 -7.15 -4.10 3.87
CA ILE A 343 -5.95 -4.95 3.81
C ILE A 343 -5.65 -5.73 5.09
N GLY A 344 -6.47 -5.58 6.14
CA GLY A 344 -6.26 -6.21 7.44
C GLY A 344 -5.33 -5.43 8.36
N GLY A 345 -5.11 -5.93 9.58
CA GLY A 345 -4.14 -5.40 10.54
C GLY A 345 -2.86 -6.22 10.62
N TYR A 346 -1.79 -5.59 11.10
CA TYR A 346 -0.57 -6.26 11.57
C TYR A 346 -0.52 -6.16 13.09
N TYR A 347 -0.26 -7.29 13.76
CA TYR A 347 0.04 -7.33 15.18
C TYR A 347 1.53 -7.58 15.40
N ASP A 348 2.06 -7.04 16.51
CA ASP A 348 3.39 -7.38 16.99
C ASP A 348 3.47 -8.91 17.21
N GLY A 349 4.39 -9.57 16.50
CA GLY A 349 4.49 -11.04 16.46
C GLY A 349 4.27 -11.65 15.07
N GLY A 350 3.85 -10.87 14.07
CA GLY A 350 3.77 -11.31 12.68
C GLY A 350 2.43 -11.94 12.27
N ASP A 351 1.47 -12.01 13.18
CA ASP A 351 0.09 -12.40 12.86
C ASP A 351 -0.61 -11.30 12.06
N ARG A 352 -1.04 -11.67 10.87
CA ARG A 352 -1.81 -10.81 9.96
C ARG A 352 -3.28 -11.17 10.05
N THR A 353 -4.13 -10.18 10.21
CA THR A 353 -5.55 -10.37 9.89
C THR A 353 -5.77 -10.11 8.41
N TYR A 354 -6.72 -10.83 7.82
CA TYR A 354 -7.13 -10.60 6.44
C TYR A 354 -8.18 -9.48 6.39
N GLY A 355 -7.99 -8.51 5.52
CA GLY A 355 -9.04 -7.58 5.10
C GLY A 355 -9.89 -8.14 3.95
N CYS A 356 -10.77 -7.32 3.40
CA CYS A 356 -11.67 -7.67 2.28
C CYS A 356 -10.90 -8.14 1.04
N LEU A 357 -9.75 -7.51 0.75
CA LEU A 357 -8.90 -7.87 -0.39
C LEU A 357 -8.20 -9.22 -0.22
N GLY A 358 -8.21 -9.80 0.99
CA GLY A 358 -7.54 -11.07 1.28
C GLY A 358 -8.00 -12.25 0.43
N SER A 359 -9.23 -12.20 -0.09
CA SER A 359 -9.84 -13.25 -0.92
C SER A 359 -9.42 -13.22 -2.40
N LEU A 360 -8.80 -12.11 -2.84
CA LEU A 360 -8.34 -11.91 -4.22
C LEU A 360 -6.93 -12.51 -4.37
N ARG A 361 -6.78 -13.43 -5.31
CA ARG A 361 -5.52 -14.14 -5.57
C ARG A 361 -4.95 -13.77 -6.94
N GLU A 362 -3.67 -13.43 -6.97
CA GLU A 362 -2.96 -13.00 -8.19
C GLU A 362 -2.68 -14.14 -9.19
N ASP A 363 -2.93 -15.39 -8.83
CA ASP A 363 -2.86 -16.54 -9.74
C ASP A 363 -4.14 -16.76 -10.56
N ARG A 364 -5.17 -15.93 -10.36
CA ARG A 364 -6.43 -16.00 -11.11
C ARG A 364 -6.66 -14.73 -11.93
N PRO A 365 -6.86 -14.82 -13.26
CA PRO A 365 -6.99 -13.63 -14.12
C PRO A 365 -8.15 -12.69 -13.74
N ASP A 366 -9.28 -13.24 -13.30
CA ASP A 366 -10.45 -12.49 -12.83
C ASP A 366 -10.11 -11.62 -11.60
N ASN A 367 -9.44 -12.18 -10.61
CA ASN A 367 -8.99 -11.44 -9.43
C ASN A 367 -7.94 -10.39 -9.76
N VAL A 368 -7.04 -10.68 -10.71
CA VAL A 368 -6.00 -9.73 -11.15
C VAL A 368 -6.65 -8.45 -11.70
N GLN A 369 -7.73 -8.56 -12.48
CA GLN A 369 -8.48 -7.39 -12.95
C GLN A 369 -9.12 -6.58 -11.82
N ILE A 370 -9.65 -7.25 -10.78
CA ILE A 370 -10.23 -6.58 -9.61
C ILE A 370 -9.14 -5.85 -8.81
N LEU A 371 -8.00 -6.49 -8.58
CA LEU A 371 -6.85 -5.88 -7.90
C LEU A 371 -6.27 -4.71 -8.71
N GLN A 372 -6.21 -4.82 -10.04
CA GLN A 372 -5.76 -3.74 -10.89
C GLN A 372 -6.68 -2.52 -10.77
N GLN A 373 -8.00 -2.70 -10.83
CA GLN A 373 -8.95 -1.61 -10.64
C GLN A 373 -8.78 -0.94 -9.27
N TYR A 374 -8.52 -1.71 -8.22
CA TYR A 374 -8.24 -1.16 -6.89
C TYR A 374 -6.92 -0.37 -6.87
N ARG A 375 -5.86 -0.86 -7.53
CA ARG A 375 -4.59 -0.16 -7.68
C ARG A 375 -4.76 1.14 -8.48
N ASP A 376 -5.60 1.13 -9.51
CA ASP A 376 -5.90 2.31 -10.31
C ASP A 376 -6.59 3.37 -9.47
N TRP A 377 -7.54 2.98 -8.61
CA TRP A 377 -8.12 3.88 -7.60
C TRP A 377 -7.08 4.48 -6.65
N LEU A 378 -6.13 3.68 -6.14
CA LEU A 378 -5.06 4.22 -5.30
C LEU A 378 -4.18 5.24 -6.04
N ASN A 379 -4.00 5.07 -7.35
CA ASN A 379 -3.22 5.99 -8.18
C ASN A 379 -3.99 7.28 -8.51
N SER A 380 -5.27 7.19 -8.86
CA SER A 380 -6.08 8.33 -9.27
C SER A 380 -6.64 9.11 -8.08
N GLY A 381 -7.01 8.40 -7.02
CA GLY A 381 -7.82 8.94 -5.92
C GLY A 381 -9.26 9.26 -6.34
N ASP A 382 -9.72 8.79 -7.51
CA ASP A 382 -11.04 9.09 -8.06
C ASP A 382 -12.12 8.17 -7.46
N PRO A 383 -13.23 8.70 -6.90
CA PRO A 383 -14.31 7.86 -6.41
C PRO A 383 -14.94 6.95 -7.49
N GLU A 384 -14.89 7.30 -8.78
CA GLU A 384 -15.40 6.45 -9.86
C GLU A 384 -14.63 5.14 -9.98
N ASP A 385 -13.29 5.19 -9.88
CA ASP A 385 -12.44 4.00 -9.90
C ASP A 385 -12.71 3.07 -8.71
N LEU A 386 -12.95 3.66 -7.53
CA LEU A 386 -13.34 2.93 -6.33
C LEU A 386 -14.70 2.25 -6.51
N LEU A 387 -15.68 2.97 -7.04
CA LEU A 387 -17.02 2.46 -7.26
C LEU A 387 -17.01 1.31 -8.28
N GLU A 388 -16.23 1.44 -9.36
CA GLU A 388 -16.01 0.38 -10.33
C GLU A 388 -15.36 -0.86 -9.69
N PHE A 389 -14.37 -0.66 -8.81
CA PHE A 389 -13.81 -1.74 -8.01
C PHE A 389 -14.89 -2.41 -7.12
N LEU A 390 -15.69 -1.64 -6.38
CA LEU A 390 -16.71 -2.17 -5.46
C LEU A 390 -17.77 -2.96 -6.22
N ALA A 391 -18.19 -2.52 -7.40
CA ALA A 391 -19.13 -3.26 -8.25
C ALA A 391 -18.55 -4.60 -8.74
N ARG A 392 -17.27 -4.63 -9.13
CA ARG A 392 -16.59 -5.90 -9.49
C ARG A 392 -16.39 -6.81 -8.29
N PHE A 393 -16.01 -6.24 -7.16
CA PHE A 393 -15.82 -6.97 -5.91
C PHE A 393 -17.13 -7.57 -5.41
N ALA A 394 -18.26 -6.88 -5.55
CA ALA A 394 -19.59 -7.41 -5.26
C ALA A 394 -19.91 -8.69 -6.04
N VAL A 395 -19.58 -8.72 -7.34
CA VAL A 395 -19.74 -9.93 -8.17
C VAL A 395 -18.85 -11.06 -7.66
N HIS A 396 -17.60 -10.78 -7.30
CA HIS A 396 -16.68 -11.76 -6.71
C HIS A 396 -17.20 -12.31 -5.38
N VAL A 397 -17.72 -11.45 -4.48
CA VAL A 397 -18.35 -11.86 -3.22
C VAL A 397 -19.48 -12.84 -3.50
N MET A 398 -20.43 -12.50 -4.37
CA MET A 398 -21.57 -13.35 -4.72
C MET A 398 -21.13 -14.71 -5.29
N GLN A 399 -20.14 -14.72 -6.18
CA GLN A 399 -19.62 -15.96 -6.77
C GLN A 399 -18.93 -16.86 -5.74
N ARG A 400 -18.21 -16.26 -4.79
CA ARG A 400 -17.51 -17.01 -3.75
C ARG A 400 -18.48 -17.57 -2.72
N GLU A 401 -19.43 -16.78 -2.28
CA GLU A 401 -20.50 -17.22 -1.38
C GLU A 401 -21.30 -18.37 -2.00
N ALA A 402 -21.73 -18.26 -3.27
CA ALA A 402 -22.48 -19.33 -3.94
C ALA A 402 -21.73 -20.68 -4.03
N ARG A 403 -20.39 -20.67 -4.11
CA ARG A 403 -19.56 -21.89 -4.21
C ARG A 403 -19.42 -22.66 -2.89
N VAL A 404 -19.69 -22.04 -1.74
CA VAL A 404 -19.55 -22.69 -0.43
C VAL A 404 -20.51 -23.88 -0.28
N ARG A 405 -21.67 -23.86 -0.96
CA ARG A 405 -22.67 -24.96 -0.94
C ARG A 405 -22.30 -26.15 -1.83
N SER A 406 -21.43 -25.99 -2.83
CA SER A 406 -21.16 -27.05 -3.84
C SER A 406 -20.22 -28.15 -3.34
N ARG A 407 -19.60 -27.96 -2.16
CA ARG A 407 -18.76 -28.96 -1.50
C ARG A 407 -19.55 -29.53 -0.33
N SER A 408 -20.06 -30.76 -0.49
CA SER A 408 -20.77 -31.49 0.56
C SER A 408 -20.02 -31.43 1.89
N ALA A 409 -20.77 -31.25 2.98
CA ALA A 409 -20.28 -31.28 4.36
C ALA A 409 -19.52 -32.58 4.73
N ASP A 410 -19.69 -33.65 3.94
CA ASP A 410 -19.04 -34.96 4.13
C ASP A 410 -17.53 -35.00 3.90
N LYS A 411 -16.90 -33.97 3.32
CA LYS A 411 -15.44 -33.96 3.06
C LYS A 411 -14.64 -32.98 3.92
N LEU A 412 -15.23 -32.46 4.99
CA LEU A 412 -14.62 -31.39 5.81
C LEU A 412 -13.99 -31.89 7.13
N TYR A 413 -13.89 -33.20 7.36
CA TYR A 413 -13.37 -33.75 8.62
C TYR A 413 -11.86 -34.09 8.64
N ASP A 414 -11.16 -34.06 7.51
CA ASP A 414 -9.73 -34.43 7.44
C ASP A 414 -8.77 -33.29 7.04
N ALA A 415 -9.27 -32.05 6.91
CA ALA A 415 -8.42 -30.93 6.52
C ALA A 415 -7.82 -30.23 7.76
N PRO A 416 -6.49 -30.07 7.86
CA PRO A 416 -5.87 -29.36 8.99
C PRO A 416 -6.36 -27.90 9.09
N VAL A 417 -6.52 -27.39 10.31
CA VAL A 417 -7.08 -26.07 10.67
C VAL A 417 -6.49 -24.89 9.86
N HIS A 418 -5.23 -24.99 9.42
CA HIS A 418 -4.58 -23.98 8.57
C HIS A 418 -5.08 -23.94 7.11
N VAL A 419 -5.67 -25.04 6.61
CA VAL A 419 -6.29 -25.12 5.27
C VAL A 419 -7.71 -24.53 5.32
N MET A 420 -8.45 -24.75 6.41
CA MET A 420 -9.75 -24.10 6.63
C MET A 420 -9.67 -22.57 6.65
N GLN A 421 -8.56 -22.00 7.13
CA GLN A 421 -8.33 -20.55 7.13
C GLN A 421 -7.92 -19.98 5.76
N ARG A 422 -7.41 -20.79 4.82
CA ARG A 422 -7.05 -20.36 3.46
C ARG A 422 -8.23 -20.35 2.49
N GLU A 423 -9.31 -21.06 2.82
CA GLU A 423 -10.61 -21.00 2.13
C GLU A 423 -11.57 -20.02 2.82
N ALA A 424 -11.04 -19.01 3.53
CA ALA A 424 -11.82 -18.06 4.30
C ALA A 424 -13.00 -17.49 3.51
N ARG A 425 -14.18 -17.51 4.14
CA ARG A 425 -15.36 -16.71 3.76
C ARG A 425 -14.90 -15.32 3.32
N VAL A 426 -15.42 -14.87 2.18
CA VAL A 426 -15.04 -13.55 1.65
C VAL A 426 -15.50 -12.50 2.63
N LYS A 427 -14.57 -11.70 3.16
CA LYS A 427 -14.92 -10.53 3.95
C LYS A 427 -15.52 -9.47 3.02
N ARG A 428 -16.69 -8.99 3.41
CA ARG A 428 -17.41 -7.89 2.75
C ARG A 428 -16.99 -6.57 3.39
N PHE A 429 -16.93 -5.52 2.59
CA PHE A 429 -16.85 -4.15 3.13
C PHE A 429 -18.07 -3.86 3.98
N SER A 430 -17.91 -3.14 5.09
CA SER A 430 -19.04 -2.72 5.90
C SER A 430 -19.62 -1.40 5.39
N ALA A 431 -20.94 -1.24 5.53
CA ALA A 431 -21.61 0.01 5.19
C ALA A 431 -21.08 1.19 6.03
N GLU A 432 -20.62 0.92 7.25
CA GLU A 432 -20.00 1.91 8.13
C GLU A 432 -18.67 2.43 7.56
N ILE A 433 -17.75 1.54 7.16
CA ILE A 433 -16.47 1.92 6.57
C ILE A 433 -16.65 2.64 5.24
N LEU A 434 -17.60 2.18 4.40
CA LEU A 434 -17.95 2.91 3.18
C LEU A 434 -18.47 4.32 3.50
N THR A 435 -19.28 4.46 4.55
CA THR A 435 -19.80 5.77 4.98
C THR A 435 -18.68 6.68 5.45
N ILE A 436 -17.72 6.18 6.23
CA ILE A 436 -16.53 6.95 6.61
C ILE A 436 -15.79 7.45 5.36
N LEU A 437 -15.53 6.55 4.40
CA LEU A 437 -14.78 6.85 3.19
C LEU A 437 -15.48 7.90 2.32
N PHE A 438 -16.76 7.69 1.97
CA PHE A 438 -17.50 8.60 1.11
C PHE A 438 -17.87 9.92 1.79
N LYS A 439 -18.18 9.91 3.08
CA LYS A 439 -18.50 11.14 3.84
C LYS A 439 -17.26 11.99 4.09
N ARG A 440 -16.22 11.42 4.70
CA ARG A 440 -15.04 12.18 5.14
C ARG A 440 -14.02 12.37 4.03
N GLY A 441 -13.87 11.39 3.14
CA GLY A 441 -12.91 11.45 2.05
C GLY A 441 -13.41 12.22 0.83
N TYR A 442 -14.64 11.92 0.41
CA TYR A 442 -15.20 12.47 -0.84
C TYR A 442 -16.30 13.52 -0.64
N GLY A 443 -16.65 13.87 0.59
CA GLY A 443 -17.68 14.89 0.87
C GLY A 443 -19.09 14.49 0.44
N MET A 444 -19.39 13.21 0.26
CA MET A 444 -20.66 12.72 -0.28
C MET A 444 -21.74 12.50 0.79
N LYS A 445 -21.70 13.28 1.88
CA LYS A 445 -22.59 13.16 3.05
C LYS A 445 -24.06 13.14 2.64
N GLU A 446 -24.45 14.03 1.73
CA GLU A 446 -25.84 14.22 1.28
C GLU A 446 -26.44 12.97 0.61
N ILE A 447 -25.61 12.10 0.02
CA ILE A 447 -26.06 10.84 -0.57
C ILE A 447 -26.06 9.75 0.49
N VAL A 448 -24.91 9.54 1.15
CA VAL A 448 -24.71 8.35 2.00
C VAL A 448 -25.45 8.39 3.33
N GLU A 449 -25.95 9.56 3.74
CA GLU A 449 -26.81 9.72 4.91
C GLU A 449 -28.29 9.94 4.55
N ASN A 450 -28.65 9.93 3.26
CA ASN A 450 -30.04 10.09 2.84
C ASN A 450 -30.87 8.85 3.20
N ALA A 451 -32.02 9.07 3.85
CA ALA A 451 -32.87 7.98 4.34
C ALA A 451 -33.40 7.08 3.20
N GLY A 452 -33.86 7.69 2.10
CA GLY A 452 -34.32 6.95 0.92
C GLY A 452 -33.20 6.13 0.26
N PHE A 453 -32.00 6.71 0.13
CA PHE A 453 -30.82 5.99 -0.37
C PHE A 453 -30.51 4.75 0.49
N LEU A 454 -30.47 4.93 1.81
CA LEU A 454 -30.21 3.83 2.75
C LEU A 454 -31.33 2.77 2.72
N SER A 455 -32.59 3.19 2.58
CA SER A 455 -33.76 2.31 2.44
C SER A 455 -33.65 1.43 1.19
N VAL A 456 -33.33 2.02 0.03
CA VAL A 456 -33.12 1.26 -1.22
C VAL A 456 -31.89 0.36 -1.13
N ALA A 457 -30.78 0.84 -0.57
CA ALA A 457 -29.57 0.02 -0.40
C ALA A 457 -29.83 -1.20 0.50
N ARG A 458 -30.63 -1.06 1.58
CA ARG A 458 -31.05 -2.17 2.43
C ARG A 458 -31.85 -3.21 1.64
N ALA A 459 -32.77 -2.79 0.79
CA ALA A 459 -33.53 -3.70 -0.06
C ALA A 459 -32.64 -4.46 -1.07
N ILE A 460 -31.67 -3.77 -1.70
CA ILE A 460 -30.68 -4.41 -2.57
C ILE A 460 -29.93 -5.50 -1.81
N ARG A 461 -29.49 -5.21 -0.58
CA ARG A 461 -28.80 -6.19 0.28
C ARG A 461 -29.66 -7.40 0.59
N ASN A 462 -30.91 -7.15 0.99
CA ASN A 462 -31.88 -8.19 1.30
C ASN A 462 -32.08 -9.13 0.09
N ALA A 463 -32.27 -8.56 -1.11
CA ALA A 463 -32.51 -9.29 -2.35
C ALA A 463 -31.24 -9.94 -2.98
N THR A 464 -30.06 -9.72 -2.41
CA THR A 464 -28.79 -10.23 -2.97
C THR A 464 -28.03 -11.05 -1.94
N VAL A 465 -27.18 -10.42 -1.13
CA VAL A 465 -26.25 -11.10 -0.26
C VAL A 465 -26.96 -11.75 0.92
N THR A 466 -27.97 -11.09 1.50
CA THR A 466 -28.75 -11.68 2.60
C THR A 466 -29.58 -12.86 2.10
N ALA A 467 -30.29 -12.71 0.98
CA ALA A 467 -31.02 -13.81 0.35
C ALA A 467 -30.11 -15.01 0.04
N LEU A 468 -28.92 -14.76 -0.53
CA LEU A 468 -27.96 -15.83 -0.82
C LEU A 468 -27.49 -16.55 0.44
N TRP A 469 -27.21 -15.80 1.51
CA TRP A 469 -26.82 -16.37 2.79
C TRP A 469 -27.94 -17.17 3.45
N LEU A 470 -29.18 -16.66 3.50
CA LEU A 470 -30.35 -17.38 4.01
C LEU A 470 -30.59 -18.67 3.24
N ARG A 471 -30.49 -18.61 1.91
CA ARG A 471 -30.59 -19.78 1.04
C ARG A 471 -29.52 -20.82 1.36
N GLN A 472 -28.28 -20.42 1.66
CA GLN A 472 -27.23 -21.35 2.10
C GLN A 472 -27.54 -22.03 3.44
N GLN A 473 -28.32 -21.39 4.31
CA GLN A 473 -28.79 -21.99 5.57
C GLN A 473 -30.03 -22.87 5.41
N GLY A 474 -30.51 -23.08 4.18
CA GLY A 474 -31.74 -23.83 3.90
C GLY A 474 -33.02 -23.03 4.14
N LYS A 475 -32.93 -21.75 4.52
CA LYS A 475 -34.06 -20.82 4.62
C LYS A 475 -34.30 -20.18 3.23
N ASP A 476 -34.91 -20.91 2.31
CA ASP A 476 -35.19 -20.45 0.92
C ASP A 476 -36.42 -19.52 0.84
N LYS A 477 -36.42 -18.47 1.67
CA LYS A 477 -37.54 -17.51 1.78
C LYS A 477 -37.45 -16.36 0.75
N TRP A 478 -36.30 -16.18 0.09
CA TRP A 478 -36.02 -15.06 -0.81
C TRP A 478 -35.50 -15.52 -2.17
N ASP A 479 -35.95 -14.90 -3.26
CA ASP A 479 -35.29 -15.07 -4.55
C ASP A 479 -33.99 -14.26 -4.61
N VAL A 480 -32.91 -14.92 -5.03
CA VAL A 480 -31.58 -14.31 -5.07
C VAL A 480 -31.41 -13.62 -6.42
N ARG A 481 -31.33 -12.28 -6.41
CA ARG A 481 -31.19 -11.48 -7.64
C ARG A 481 -29.76 -11.47 -8.17
N PHE A 482 -29.35 -12.58 -8.79
CA PHE A 482 -28.10 -12.64 -9.54
C PHE A 482 -28.12 -11.67 -10.74
N GLY A 483 -26.98 -11.10 -11.09
CA GLY A 483 -26.85 -10.22 -12.27
C GLY A 483 -27.31 -8.77 -12.07
N LEU A 484 -27.83 -8.40 -10.88
CA LEU A 484 -28.33 -7.05 -10.59
C LEU A 484 -27.26 -5.98 -10.86
N ALA A 485 -26.04 -6.17 -10.35
CA ALA A 485 -24.94 -5.22 -10.52
C ALA A 485 -24.59 -4.99 -12.01
N GLN A 486 -24.51 -6.05 -12.81
CA GLN A 486 -24.22 -5.95 -14.25
C GLN A 486 -25.35 -5.22 -15.00
N LYS A 487 -26.61 -5.59 -14.73
CA LYS A 487 -27.79 -4.98 -15.36
C LYS A 487 -27.85 -3.49 -15.05
N TRP A 488 -27.71 -3.12 -13.78
CA TRP A 488 -27.80 -1.72 -13.35
C TRP A 488 -26.66 -0.89 -13.93
N LYS A 489 -25.42 -1.37 -13.87
CA LYS A 489 -24.27 -0.66 -14.44
C LYS A 489 -24.45 -0.36 -15.94
N GLN A 490 -25.02 -1.29 -16.71
CA GLN A 490 -25.34 -1.03 -18.12
C GLN A 490 -26.41 0.06 -18.29
N LYS A 491 -27.41 0.10 -17.40
CA LYS A 491 -28.53 1.04 -17.47
C LYS A 491 -28.16 2.45 -17.00
N MET A 492 -27.28 2.56 -16.00
CA MET A 492 -26.75 3.84 -15.52
C MET A 492 -26.05 4.63 -16.63
N LYS A 493 -25.34 3.96 -17.55
CA LYS A 493 -24.71 4.59 -18.73
C LYS A 493 -25.70 5.26 -19.69
N GLY A 494 -26.97 4.89 -19.62
CA GLY A 494 -28.04 5.52 -20.38
C GLY A 494 -28.67 6.73 -19.68
N GLY A 495 -28.10 7.18 -18.56
CA GLY A 495 -28.60 8.28 -17.75
C GLY A 495 -29.89 7.97 -17.01
N ALA A 496 -30.47 9.01 -16.41
CA ALA A 496 -31.63 8.94 -15.52
C ALA A 496 -32.84 8.31 -16.22
N VAL A 497 -33.01 8.62 -17.51
CA VAL A 497 -34.09 8.10 -18.38
C VAL A 497 -34.06 6.58 -18.50
N LYS A 498 -32.88 5.95 -18.43
CA LYS A 498 -32.73 4.49 -18.51
C LYS A 498 -32.61 3.85 -17.13
N PHE A 499 -32.04 4.55 -16.16
CA PHE A 499 -31.78 3.99 -14.83
C PHE A 499 -33.00 4.05 -13.90
N ILE A 500 -33.69 5.19 -13.82
CA ILE A 500 -34.86 5.36 -12.93
C ILE A 500 -35.94 4.29 -13.17
N PRO A 501 -36.32 3.95 -14.42
CA PRO A 501 -37.31 2.90 -14.64
C PRO A 501 -36.88 1.55 -14.07
N VAL A 502 -35.61 1.17 -14.26
CA VAL A 502 -35.09 -0.11 -13.76
C VAL A 502 -34.96 -0.13 -12.24
N LEU A 503 -34.72 1.03 -11.62
CA LEU A 503 -34.78 1.19 -10.17
C LEU A 503 -36.22 1.04 -9.65
N ALA A 504 -37.19 1.70 -10.30
CA ALA A 504 -38.60 1.62 -9.93
C ALA A 504 -39.14 0.17 -10.06
N ASP A 505 -38.82 -0.51 -11.16
CA ASP A 505 -39.15 -1.93 -11.36
C ASP A 505 -38.58 -2.79 -10.23
N PHE A 506 -37.30 -2.57 -9.87
CA PHE A 506 -36.68 -3.30 -8.77
C PHE A 506 -37.43 -3.09 -7.45
N VAL A 507 -37.79 -1.84 -7.12
CA VAL A 507 -38.53 -1.49 -5.90
C VAL A 507 -39.91 -2.14 -5.89
N GLN A 508 -40.63 -2.08 -7.00
CA GLN A 508 -41.94 -2.70 -7.15
C GLN A 508 -41.86 -4.22 -6.94
N ASP A 509 -40.94 -4.90 -7.64
CA ASP A 509 -40.75 -6.34 -7.52
C ASP A 509 -40.36 -6.72 -6.09
N TYR A 510 -39.48 -5.94 -5.45
CA TYR A 510 -39.02 -6.18 -4.08
C TYR A 510 -40.16 -6.04 -3.07
N ASN A 511 -40.90 -4.93 -3.11
CA ASN A 511 -42.03 -4.71 -2.22
C ASN A 511 -43.14 -5.75 -2.42
N TRP A 512 -43.37 -6.18 -3.67
CA TRP A 512 -44.32 -7.26 -3.96
C TRP A 512 -43.88 -8.58 -3.34
N GLU A 513 -42.59 -8.94 -3.46
CA GLU A 513 -42.02 -10.12 -2.82
C GLU A 513 -42.16 -10.07 -1.29
N VAL A 514 -41.91 -8.90 -0.69
CA VAL A 514 -42.09 -8.70 0.76
C VAL A 514 -43.55 -8.90 1.17
N ALA A 515 -44.50 -8.33 0.45
CA ALA A 515 -45.92 -8.45 0.78
C ALA A 515 -46.45 -9.88 0.60
N ASN A 516 -46.05 -10.57 -0.47
CA ASN A 516 -46.67 -11.84 -0.88
C ASN A 516 -45.90 -13.10 -0.47
N ARG A 517 -44.56 -13.04 -0.39
CA ARG A 517 -43.74 -14.19 0.02
C ARG A 517 -43.26 -14.13 1.47
N LEU A 518 -43.13 -12.93 2.01
CA LEU A 518 -42.63 -12.70 3.36
C LEU A 518 -43.69 -12.16 4.31
N GLU A 519 -44.96 -12.12 3.87
CA GLU A 519 -46.11 -11.73 4.68
C GLU A 519 -45.96 -10.34 5.33
N GLY A 520 -45.20 -9.44 4.69
CA GLY A 520 -44.92 -8.09 5.22
C GLY A 520 -43.93 -8.05 6.39
N LYS A 521 -43.25 -9.15 6.72
CA LYS A 521 -42.31 -9.25 7.85
C LYS A 521 -40.92 -8.68 7.56
N ALA A 522 -40.72 -8.01 6.42
CA ALA A 522 -39.44 -7.46 6.00
C ALA A 522 -39.55 -5.98 5.63
N HIS A 523 -38.39 -5.34 5.46
CA HIS A 523 -38.29 -3.93 5.06
C HIS A 523 -39.05 -3.64 3.76
N VAL A 524 -39.80 -2.54 3.72
CA VAL A 524 -40.53 -2.06 2.53
C VAL A 524 -40.02 -0.67 2.19
N ILE A 525 -39.82 -0.40 0.89
CA ILE A 525 -39.42 0.92 0.41
C ILE A 525 -40.67 1.76 0.21
N SER A 526 -40.74 2.91 0.88
CA SER A 526 -41.87 3.83 0.71
C SER A 526 -41.76 4.63 -0.60
N LYS A 527 -42.88 5.22 -1.05
CA LYS A 527 -42.85 6.17 -2.17
C LYS A 527 -41.89 7.33 -1.90
N HIS A 528 -41.91 7.86 -0.67
CA HIS A 528 -41.04 8.95 -0.25
C HIS A 528 -39.56 8.56 -0.34
N ASP A 529 -39.20 7.34 0.03
CA ASP A 529 -37.81 6.84 -0.10
C ASP A 529 -37.36 6.83 -1.56
N LEU A 530 -38.22 6.33 -2.46
CA LEU A 530 -37.93 6.30 -3.89
C LEU A 530 -37.82 7.71 -4.47
N ASP A 531 -38.72 8.62 -4.10
CA ASP A 531 -38.70 10.03 -4.53
C ASP A 531 -37.39 10.72 -4.10
N GLN A 532 -36.90 10.44 -2.88
CA GLN A 532 -35.60 10.95 -2.42
C GLN A 532 -34.45 10.44 -3.27
N VAL A 533 -34.41 9.15 -3.62
CA VAL A 533 -33.35 8.60 -4.48
C VAL A 533 -33.42 9.15 -5.90
N VAL A 534 -34.62 9.30 -6.46
CA VAL A 534 -34.83 9.93 -7.76
C VAL A 534 -34.32 11.38 -7.74
N SER A 535 -34.57 12.12 -6.66
CA SER A 535 -34.05 13.48 -6.49
C SER A 535 -32.52 13.52 -6.41
N LEU A 536 -31.87 12.53 -5.80
CA LEU A 536 -30.40 12.42 -5.79
C LEU A 536 -29.84 12.13 -7.19
N ILE A 537 -30.56 11.33 -7.99
CA ILE A 537 -30.18 11.00 -9.37
C ILE A 537 -30.30 12.22 -10.29
N THR A 538 -31.38 13.00 -10.17
CA THR A 538 -31.65 14.14 -11.06
C THR A 538 -31.04 15.46 -10.59
N ASN A 539 -30.60 15.54 -9.33
CA ASN A 539 -29.86 16.63 -8.67
C ASN A 539 -29.87 17.99 -9.40
N ASN A 540 -30.95 18.77 -9.25
CA ASN A 540 -31.09 20.10 -9.84
C ASN A 540 -30.83 20.16 -11.36
N GLY A 541 -31.18 19.10 -12.09
CA GLY A 541 -31.00 18.97 -13.54
C GLY A 541 -29.69 18.30 -13.96
N ASN A 542 -28.78 18.01 -13.03
CA ASN A 542 -27.55 17.27 -13.30
C ASN A 542 -27.77 15.77 -13.09
N ASP A 543 -27.61 15.01 -14.17
CA ASP A 543 -27.72 13.54 -14.13
C ASP A 543 -26.54 12.93 -13.35
N ARG A 544 -26.85 12.32 -12.20
CA ARG A 544 -25.91 11.59 -11.33
C ARG A 544 -26.20 10.09 -11.28
N SER A 545 -26.82 9.55 -12.33
CA SER A 545 -27.23 8.13 -12.38
C SER A 545 -26.10 7.16 -12.11
N GLU A 546 -24.92 7.38 -12.72
CA GLU A 546 -23.77 6.52 -12.51
C GLU A 546 -23.28 6.57 -11.05
N LEU A 547 -23.10 7.76 -10.50
CA LEU A 547 -22.62 7.92 -9.12
C LEU A 547 -23.61 7.31 -8.10
N VAL A 548 -24.88 7.72 -8.14
CA VAL A 548 -25.89 7.26 -7.17
C VAL A 548 -26.15 5.77 -7.34
N GLY A 549 -26.26 5.29 -8.59
CA GLY A 549 -26.48 3.89 -8.87
C GLY A 549 -25.32 3.00 -8.42
N MET A 550 -24.07 3.40 -8.66
CA MET A 550 -22.91 2.64 -8.23
C MET A 550 -22.76 2.66 -6.69
N LEU A 551 -23.09 3.77 -6.04
CA LEU A 551 -23.16 3.84 -4.57
C LEU A 551 -24.23 2.92 -4.00
N LEU A 552 -25.42 2.86 -4.61
CA LEU A 552 -26.48 1.91 -4.22
C LEU A 552 -26.00 0.47 -4.32
N LEU A 553 -25.26 0.11 -5.38
CA LEU A 553 -24.64 -1.21 -5.50
C LEU A 553 -23.59 -1.42 -4.39
N ALA A 554 -22.66 -0.49 -4.18
CA ALA A 554 -21.64 -0.61 -3.15
C ALA A 554 -22.24 -0.86 -1.75
N TYR A 555 -23.25 -0.07 -1.36
CA TYR A 555 -23.93 -0.23 -0.07
C TYR A 555 -24.84 -1.46 -0.01
N GLY A 556 -25.47 -1.82 -1.12
CA GLY A 556 -26.30 -3.00 -1.24
C GLY A 556 -25.52 -4.30 -1.08
N PHE A 557 -24.26 -4.35 -1.52
CA PHE A 557 -23.41 -5.53 -1.35
C PHE A 557 -22.56 -5.51 -0.06
N ALA A 558 -22.56 -4.39 0.67
CA ALA A 558 -21.85 -4.25 1.94
C ALA A 558 -22.49 -5.06 3.08
N LYS A 559 -21.68 -5.43 4.08
CA LYS A 559 -22.15 -5.97 5.36
C LYS A 559 -22.76 -4.84 6.20
N ASP A 560 -23.89 -5.13 6.84
CA ASP A 560 -24.49 -4.27 7.86
C ASP A 560 -24.37 -4.95 9.23
N PRO A 561 -23.73 -4.33 10.24
CA PRO A 561 -23.66 -4.90 11.58
C PRO A 561 -25.04 -5.02 12.25
N ARG A 562 -26.04 -4.23 11.85
CA ARG A 562 -27.40 -4.27 12.42
C ARG A 562 -28.26 -5.42 11.90
N ALA A 563 -27.92 -6.02 10.76
CA ALA A 563 -28.69 -7.13 10.22
C ALA A 563 -28.58 -8.40 11.10
N GLU A 564 -27.47 -8.60 11.82
CA GLU A 564 -27.32 -9.70 12.78
C GLU A 564 -28.22 -9.51 14.03
N THR A 565 -28.79 -8.33 14.26
CA THR A 565 -29.68 -8.03 15.41
C THR A 565 -31.17 -8.07 15.05
N ASP A 566 -31.54 -7.69 13.82
CA ASP A 566 -32.92 -7.88 13.31
C ASP A 566 -33.26 -9.36 13.09
N ASP A 567 -32.24 -10.22 12.89
CA ASP A 567 -32.42 -11.67 12.73
C ASP A 567 -32.98 -12.35 14.00
N ASN A 568 -32.76 -11.78 15.20
CA ASN A 568 -33.41 -12.27 16.43
C ASN A 568 -34.92 -11.96 16.48
N GLN A 569 -35.42 -10.99 15.70
CA GLN A 569 -36.85 -10.66 15.66
C GLN A 569 -37.64 -11.51 14.66
N ILE A 570 -36.97 -12.12 13.68
CA ILE A 570 -37.62 -13.05 12.73
C ILE A 570 -37.86 -14.41 13.40
N ASP A 571 -36.96 -14.88 14.29
CA ASP A 571 -37.10 -16.15 15.00
C ASP A 571 -37.90 -16.02 16.34
N THR A 572 -37.97 -14.86 17.01
CA THR A 572 -38.73 -14.73 18.28
C THR A 572 -40.25 -14.66 18.13
N ASN A 573 -40.77 -14.35 16.94
CA ASN A 573 -42.22 -14.32 16.70
C ASN A 573 -42.83 -15.70 16.36
N GLU A 574 -42.03 -16.75 16.18
CA GLU A 574 -42.52 -18.13 16.04
C GLU A 574 -42.64 -18.87 17.39
N GLU A 575 -41.92 -18.46 18.45
CA GLU A 575 -42.01 -19.08 19.78
C GLU A 575 -43.06 -18.44 20.73
N ALA A 576 -43.60 -17.27 20.39
CA ALA A 576 -44.65 -16.60 21.18
C ALA A 576 -46.09 -16.96 20.75
N GLY A 577 -46.24 -17.90 19.81
CA GLY A 577 -47.51 -18.30 19.20
C GLY A 577 -47.79 -19.80 19.26
N GLN A 578 -47.46 -20.47 20.37
CA GLN A 578 -47.95 -21.81 20.71
C GLN A 578 -48.61 -21.83 22.08
#